data_AF-A0A2D8FR76-F1
#
_entry.id   AF-A0A2D8FR76-F1
#
_cell.length_a   1.000
_cell.length_b   1.000
_cell.length_c   1.000
_cell.angle_alpha   90.00
_cell.angle_beta   90.00
_cell.angle_gamma   90.00
#
_symmetry.space_group_name_H-M   'P 1'
#
loop_
_entity.id
_entity.type
_entity.pdbx_description
1 polymer ?
#
loop_
_entity_poly.entity_id
_entity_poly.type
_entity_poly.pdbx_seq_one_letter_code
_entity_poly.pdbx_strand_id
1 'polypeptide(L)'
;MKTPDAAPSNRLGPASGPTGSRRSTAKGDVPEAVLDRYLVERDLRGRPERFFRDHRAAEPMFRDRGGSLVSSQAYPDAVVDMLKIARHRGWDRVRVSGDPAFRREVWIQAQA
;
A
#
# COMPACT_ATOMS: atom_id res chain seq x y z
N MET A 1 -25.54 8.11 14.87
CA MET A 1 -24.51 8.03 13.81
C MET A 1 -23.14 8.08 14.48
N LYS A 2 -22.50 6.92 14.73
CA LYS A 2 -21.10 6.88 15.15
C LYS A 2 -20.27 6.67 13.89
N THR A 3 -19.53 7.68 13.46
CA THR A 3 -18.40 7.48 12.55
C THR A 3 -17.47 6.51 13.26
N PRO A 4 -17.17 5.31 12.72
CA PRO A 4 -16.21 4.45 13.37
C PRO A 4 -14.88 5.19 13.41
N ASP A 5 -14.35 5.27 14.62
CA ASP A 5 -13.04 5.83 14.96
C ASP A 5 -12.04 5.42 13.87
N ALA A 6 -11.48 6.41 13.17
CA ALA A 6 -10.58 6.15 12.06
C ALA A 6 -9.28 5.61 12.65
N ALA A 7 -9.20 4.29 12.80
CA ALA A 7 -7.99 3.58 13.19
C ALA A 7 -6.81 4.20 12.43
N PRO A 8 -5.67 4.47 13.08
CA PRO A 8 -4.54 5.13 12.45
C PRO A 8 -4.17 4.35 11.20
N SER A 9 -4.50 4.90 10.04
CA SER A 9 -4.36 4.17 8.78
C SER A 9 -2.87 4.01 8.52
N ASN A 10 -2.38 2.77 8.65
CA ASN A 10 -1.03 2.40 8.32
C ASN A 10 -0.73 2.89 6.91
N ARG A 11 0.36 3.65 6.75
CA ARG A 11 0.67 4.33 5.50
C ARG A 11 2.11 4.14 5.14
N LEU A 12 2.34 3.80 3.88
CA LEU A 12 3.62 3.75 3.22
C LEU A 12 3.58 4.69 2.01
N GLY A 13 4.55 5.59 1.89
CA GLY A 13 4.66 6.51 0.76
C GLY A 13 6.11 6.81 0.43
N PRO A 14 6.40 7.47 -0.70
CA PRO A 14 7.76 7.87 -1.03
C PRO A 14 8.26 8.88 0.02
N ALA A 15 9.50 8.72 0.47
CA ALA A 15 10.15 9.73 1.29
C ALA A 15 10.44 10.99 0.45
N SER A 16 10.52 12.14 1.10
CA SER A 16 11.07 13.34 0.46
C SER A 16 12.54 13.08 0.12
N GLY A 17 12.91 13.31 -1.15
CA GLY A 17 14.24 13.10 -1.68
C GLY A 17 14.51 14.05 -2.84
N PRO A 18 15.76 14.15 -3.32
CA PRO A 18 16.11 15.08 -4.37
C PRO A 18 15.23 14.84 -5.61
N THR A 19 14.64 15.92 -6.11
CA THR A 19 13.86 16.00 -7.35
C THR A 19 14.75 15.61 -8.53
N GLY A 20 14.80 14.31 -8.87
CA GLY A 20 15.65 13.84 -9.96
C GLY A 20 15.33 12.43 -10.47
N SER A 21 14.93 11.50 -9.60
CA SER A 21 14.52 10.15 -10.03
C SER A 21 13.04 10.11 -10.44
N ARG A 22 12.76 9.49 -11.59
CA ARG A 22 11.41 9.32 -12.17
C ARG A 22 10.60 8.33 -11.34
N ARG A 23 10.10 8.78 -10.18
CA ARG A 23 9.21 7.99 -9.33
C ARG A 23 7.75 8.19 -9.73
N SER A 24 7.01 7.10 -9.77
CA SER A 24 5.57 7.13 -10.07
C SER A 24 4.75 7.32 -8.80
N THR A 25 3.75 8.19 -8.85
CA THR A 25 2.70 8.32 -7.83
C THR A 25 1.33 8.04 -8.44
N ALA A 26 1.31 7.46 -9.64
CA ALA A 26 0.08 7.13 -10.33
C ALA A 26 -0.62 5.98 -9.61
N LYS A 27 -1.90 6.20 -9.30
CA LYS A 27 -2.75 5.16 -8.74
C LYS A 27 -2.97 4.06 -9.77
N GLY A 28 -2.84 2.81 -9.35
CA GLY A 28 -2.94 1.63 -10.19
C GLY A 28 -1.62 1.22 -10.86
N ASP A 29 -0.53 1.96 -10.65
CA ASP A 29 0.79 1.57 -11.12
C ASP A 29 1.38 0.48 -10.22
N VAL A 30 1.02 -0.77 -10.51
CA VAL A 30 1.19 -1.93 -9.64
C VAL A 30 1.73 -3.09 -10.48
N PRO A 31 2.72 -3.86 -9.99
CA PRO A 31 3.21 -5.04 -10.70
C PRO A 31 2.11 -6.05 -10.99
N GLU A 32 2.17 -6.70 -12.15
CA GLU A 32 1.21 -7.74 -12.56
C GLU A 32 1.13 -8.88 -11.54
N ALA A 33 2.27 -9.33 -11.03
CA ALA A 33 2.33 -10.36 -9.97
C ALA A 33 1.58 -9.98 -8.68
N VAL A 34 1.38 -8.69 -8.40
CA VAL A 34 0.52 -8.25 -7.29
C VAL A 34 -0.94 -8.26 -7.74
N LEU A 35 -1.26 -7.79 -8.94
CA LEU A 35 -2.62 -7.81 -9.47
C LEU A 35 -3.21 -9.23 -9.50
N ASP A 36 -2.41 -10.23 -9.90
CA ASP A 36 -2.84 -11.64 -9.99
C ASP A 36 -3.17 -12.27 -8.63
N ARG A 37 -2.62 -11.72 -7.54
CA ARG A 37 -2.80 -12.24 -6.17
C ARG A 37 -4.04 -11.73 -5.48
N TYR A 38 -4.64 -10.65 -5.97
CA TYR A 38 -5.71 -9.94 -5.28
C TYR A 38 -6.97 -9.86 -6.13
N LEU A 39 -8.11 -9.91 -5.45
CA LEU A 39 -9.34 -9.37 -6.00
C LEU A 39 -9.27 -7.84 -5.91
N VAL A 40 -9.28 -7.17 -7.06
CA VAL A 40 -9.04 -5.71 -7.15
C VAL A 40 -10.34 -4.97 -7.45
N GLU A 41 -10.78 -4.14 -6.50
CA GLU A 41 -11.79 -3.12 -6.80
C GLU A 41 -11.13 -1.88 -7.40
N ARG A 42 -11.78 -1.35 -8.44
CA ARG A 42 -11.33 -0.19 -9.19
C ARG A 42 -12.09 1.06 -8.78
N ASP A 43 -11.45 2.22 -8.91
CA ASP A 43 -12.12 3.51 -8.70
C ASP A 43 -13.00 3.92 -9.89
N LEU A 44 -13.68 5.06 -9.77
CA LEU A 44 -14.55 5.60 -10.81
C LEU A 44 -13.85 5.88 -12.16
N ARG A 45 -12.51 5.89 -12.17
CA ARG A 45 -11.69 6.05 -13.38
C ARG A 45 -11.10 4.72 -13.87
N GLY A 46 -11.57 3.60 -13.31
CA GLY A 46 -11.13 2.25 -13.66
C GLY A 46 -9.76 1.86 -13.12
N ARG A 47 -9.16 2.64 -12.22
CA ARG A 47 -7.81 2.35 -11.68
C ARG A 47 -7.90 1.44 -10.46
N PRO A 48 -7.03 0.42 -10.32
CA PRO A 48 -6.91 -0.36 -9.09
C PRO A 48 -6.86 0.53 -7.84
N GLU A 49 -7.74 0.27 -6.88
CA GLU A 49 -7.78 1.03 -5.62
C GLU A 49 -7.68 0.13 -4.40
N ARG A 50 -8.42 -0.97 -4.34
CA ARG A 50 -8.58 -1.75 -3.11
C ARG A 50 -8.27 -3.21 -3.43
N PHE A 51 -7.39 -3.80 -2.63
CA PHE A 51 -6.81 -5.11 -2.88
C PHE A 51 -7.31 -6.07 -1.80
N PHE A 52 -8.18 -6.99 -2.17
CA PHE A 52 -8.80 -7.96 -1.27
C PHE A 52 -8.19 -9.33 -1.46
N ARG A 53 -7.97 -10.06 -0.36
CA ARG A 53 -7.42 -11.42 -0.41
C ARG A 53 -8.33 -12.37 -1.20
N ASP A 54 -9.63 -12.23 -1.00
CA ASP A 54 -10.67 -13.03 -1.63
C ASP A 54 -12.02 -12.28 -1.58
N HIS A 55 -13.07 -12.91 -2.11
CA HIS A 55 -14.44 -12.36 -2.18
C HIS A 55 -15.17 -12.30 -0.83
N ARG A 56 -14.63 -12.94 0.23
CA ARG A 56 -15.24 -12.97 1.57
C ARG A 56 -14.65 -11.91 2.50
N ALA A 57 -13.50 -11.37 2.15
CA ALA A 57 -12.85 -10.31 2.92
C ALA A 57 -13.72 -9.04 2.94
N ALA A 58 -14.17 -8.65 4.14
CA ALA A 58 -14.97 -7.43 4.34
C ALA A 58 -14.15 -6.14 4.18
N GLU A 59 -12.84 -6.21 4.42
CA GLU A 59 -11.92 -5.10 4.27
C GLU A 59 -10.77 -5.46 3.32
N PRO A 60 -10.24 -4.49 2.55
CA PRO A 60 -9.08 -4.73 1.73
C PRO A 60 -7.83 -4.86 2.59
N MET A 61 -6.92 -5.74 2.14
CA MET A 61 -5.59 -5.93 2.75
C MET A 61 -4.78 -4.64 2.68
N PHE A 62 -4.89 -3.88 1.58
CA PHE A 62 -4.40 -2.52 1.46
C PHE A 62 -5.15 -1.77 0.35
N ARG A 63 -4.99 -0.45 0.31
CA ARG A 63 -5.52 0.44 -0.72
C ARG A 63 -4.41 1.27 -1.32
N ASP A 64 -4.51 1.51 -2.61
CA ASP A 64 -3.65 2.42 -3.34
C ASP A 64 -4.31 3.79 -3.50
N ARG A 65 -3.67 4.81 -2.94
CA ARG A 65 -4.06 6.23 -3.04
C ARG A 65 -3.15 7.00 -4.00
N GLY A 66 -2.36 6.30 -4.82
CA GLY A 66 -1.36 6.88 -5.72
C GLY A 66 -0.06 7.19 -5.00
N GLY A 67 0.04 8.40 -4.42
CA GLY A 67 1.23 8.81 -3.65
C GLY A 67 1.40 8.12 -2.30
N SER A 68 0.52 7.19 -1.95
CA SER A 68 0.64 6.37 -0.73
C SER A 68 -0.16 5.08 -0.85
N LEU A 69 0.31 4.06 -0.16
CA LEU A 69 -0.35 2.79 0.06
C LEU A 69 -0.80 2.76 1.52
N VAL A 70 -2.05 2.35 1.77
CA VAL A 70 -2.63 2.34 3.12
C VAL A 70 -3.21 0.98 3.48
N SER A 71 -3.08 0.57 4.74
CA SER A 71 -3.69 -0.66 5.25
C SER A 71 -4.38 -0.39 6.59
N SER A 72 -5.40 -1.18 6.94
CA SER A 72 -6.05 -1.14 8.25
C SER A 72 -5.27 -1.92 9.31
N GLN A 73 -4.46 -2.92 8.91
CA GLN A 73 -3.70 -3.77 9.83
C GLN A 73 -2.25 -3.95 9.39
N ALA A 74 -1.46 -4.63 10.21
CA ALA A 74 -0.06 -4.94 9.95
C ALA A 74 0.12 -6.31 9.27
N TYR A 75 -0.66 -6.60 8.22
CA TYR A 75 -0.58 -7.90 7.54
C TYR A 75 0.78 -8.09 6.86
N PRO A 76 1.58 -9.12 7.22
CA PRO A 76 2.90 -9.35 6.62
C PRO A 76 2.87 -9.46 5.09
N ASP A 77 1.93 -10.25 4.56
CA ASP A 77 1.78 -10.43 3.11
C ASP A 77 1.45 -9.11 2.39
N ALA A 78 0.58 -8.27 2.99
CA ALA A 78 0.26 -6.96 2.42
C ALA A 78 1.46 -6.03 2.46
N VAL A 79 2.25 -6.05 3.54
CA VAL A 79 3.46 -5.23 3.66
C VAL A 79 4.47 -5.60 2.57
N VAL A 80 4.68 -6.89 2.33
CA VAL A 80 5.55 -7.38 1.25
C VAL A 80 5.07 -6.86 -0.11
N ASP A 81 3.78 -6.99 -0.41
CA ASP A 81 3.23 -6.56 -1.70
C ASP A 81 3.19 -5.02 -1.83
N MET A 82 2.96 -4.28 -0.74
CA MET A 82 3.12 -2.82 -0.70
C MET A 82 4.56 -2.37 -0.99
N LEU A 83 5.56 -3.08 -0.46
CA LEU A 83 6.97 -2.80 -0.73
C LEU A 83 7.35 -3.13 -2.19
N LYS A 84 6.78 -4.18 -2.78
CA LYS A 84 6.95 -4.47 -4.22
C LYS A 84 6.40 -3.34 -5.09
N ILE A 85 5.21 -2.82 -4.77
CA ILE A 85 4.64 -1.66 -5.45
C ILE A 85 5.53 -0.44 -5.30
N ALA A 86 6.01 -0.16 -4.09
CA ALA A 86 6.90 0.97 -3.83
C ALA A 86 8.18 0.89 -4.67
N ARG A 87 8.83 -0.28 -4.71
CA ARG A 87 10.02 -0.54 -5.54
C ARG A 87 9.72 -0.38 -7.04
N HIS A 88 8.61 -0.96 -7.51
CA HIS A 88 8.16 -0.82 -8.90
C HIS A 88 7.94 0.64 -9.31
N ARG A 89 7.41 1.47 -8.40
CA ARG A 89 7.21 2.91 -8.59
C ARG A 89 8.48 3.75 -8.45
N GLY A 90 9.65 3.14 -8.20
CA GLY A 90 10.90 3.85 -7.95
C GLY A 90 10.91 4.63 -6.63
N TRP A 91 10.21 4.15 -5.60
CA TRP A 91 10.27 4.71 -4.25
C TRP A 91 11.47 4.13 -3.50
N ASP A 92 12.68 4.59 -3.86
CA ASP A 92 13.94 4.10 -3.28
C ASP A 92 14.03 4.29 -1.76
N ARG A 93 13.36 5.32 -1.26
CA ARG A 93 13.18 5.59 0.17
C ARG A 93 11.70 5.75 0.43
N VAL A 94 11.22 5.14 1.51
CA VAL A 94 9.81 5.20 1.91
C VAL A 94 9.66 5.83 3.29
N ARG A 95 8.60 6.62 3.46
CA ARG A 95 8.11 7.08 4.77
C ARG A 95 7.01 6.14 5.22
N VAL A 96 7.11 5.67 6.46
CA VAL A 96 6.17 4.74 7.07
C VAL A 96 5.56 5.41 8.31
N SER A 97 4.23 5.37 8.44
CA SER A 97 3.51 5.92 9.58
C SER A 97 2.32 5.05 9.95
N GLY A 98 1.88 5.13 11.20
CA GLY A 98 0.78 4.32 11.73
C GLY A 98 1.26 3.44 12.89
N ASP A 99 0.63 2.28 13.01
CA ASP A 99 0.82 1.36 14.11
C ASP A 99 2.29 0.89 14.26
N PRO A 100 2.82 0.74 15.49
CA PRO A 100 4.16 0.21 15.72
C PRO A 100 4.41 -1.17 15.10
N ALA A 101 3.43 -2.08 15.11
CA ALA A 101 3.55 -3.40 14.52
C ALA A 101 3.70 -3.31 12.99
N PHE A 102 2.95 -2.42 12.34
CA PHE A 102 3.10 -2.18 10.90
C PHE A 102 4.48 -1.61 10.57
N ARG A 103 4.96 -0.62 11.34
CA ARG A 103 6.30 -0.06 11.14
C ARG A 103 7.40 -1.11 11.33
N ARG A 104 7.25 -1.98 12.34
CA ARG A 104 8.16 -3.10 12.58
C ARG A 104 8.16 -4.07 11.40
N GLU A 105 6.98 -4.46 10.93
CA GLU A 105 6.85 -5.39 9.81
C GLU A 105 7.47 -4.82 8.54
N VAL A 106 7.21 -3.55 8.21
CA VAL A 106 7.86 -2.87 7.08
C VAL A 106 9.37 -2.87 7.22
N TRP A 107 9.91 -2.64 8.43
CA TRP A 107 11.35 -2.69 8.66
C TRP A 107 11.92 -4.08 8.41
N ILE A 108 11.28 -5.15 8.91
CA ILE A 108 11.71 -6.53 8.70
C ILE A 108 11.70 -6.87 7.20
N GLN A 109 10.58 -6.62 6.51
CA GLN A 109 10.40 -7.00 5.10
C GLN A 109 11.20 -6.12 4.12
N ALA A 110 11.59 -4.91 4.52
CA ALA A 110 12.43 -4.05 3.69
C ALA A 110 13.91 -4.49 3.69
N GLN A 111 14.34 -5.31 4.66
CA GLN A 111 15.70 -5.84 4.77
C GLN A 111 15.86 -7.25 4.20
N ALA A 112 14.76 -7.95 3.92
CA ALA A 112 14.72 -9.22 3.20
C ALA A 112 14.85 -9.01 1.68
#